data_AF-A0A6I4M543-F1
#
_entry.id   AF-A0A6I4M543-F1
#
_cell.length_a   1.000
_cell.length_b   1.000
_cell.length_c   1.000
_cell.angle_alpha   90.00
_cell.angle_beta   90.00
_cell.angle_gamma   90.00
#
_symmetry.space_group_name_H-M   'P 1'
#
loop_
_entity.id
_entity.type
_entity.pdbx_description
1 polymer ?
#
loop_
_entity_poly.entity_id
_entity_poly.type
_entity_poly.pdbx_seq_one_letter_code
_entity_poly.pdbx_strand_id
1 'polypeptide(L)'
;MEPIFELPLNEVEVMIGEALLADGFGAKDANDAEKRLVARRWFQANMEAFRAAVCGSGSVVAGANKDRNALLGALVDVLGSRFGVTVPVAAVSVMIMHYGVDRLCAAPGGE
;
A
#
# COMPACT_ATOMS: atom_id res chain seq x y z
N MET A 1 5.09 18.86 -9.30
CA MET A 1 5.14 17.73 -8.35
C MET A 1 4.12 16.75 -8.85
N GLU A 2 4.56 15.67 -9.48
CA GLU A 2 3.66 14.64 -10.00
C GLU A 2 3.04 13.89 -8.81
N PRO A 3 1.74 13.59 -8.85
CA PRO A 3 1.10 12.83 -7.80
C PRO A 3 1.66 11.39 -7.74
N ILE A 4 1.89 10.90 -6.52
CA ILE A 4 2.48 9.56 -6.26
C ILE A 4 1.71 8.39 -6.88
N PHE A 5 0.40 8.55 -7.16
CA PHE A 5 -0.43 7.52 -7.81
C PHE A 5 -0.30 7.49 -9.34
N GLU A 6 0.45 8.41 -9.94
CA GLU A 6 0.85 8.35 -11.35
C GLU A 6 2.19 7.63 -11.54
N LEU A 7 2.92 7.35 -10.46
CA LEU A 7 4.15 6.59 -10.52
C LEU A 7 3.88 5.16 -10.94
N PRO A 8 4.78 4.56 -11.74
CA PRO A 8 4.62 3.18 -12.14
C PRO A 8 4.85 2.28 -10.91
N LEU A 9 4.08 1.18 -10.82
CA LEU A 9 4.04 0.33 -9.64
C LEU A 9 5.43 -0.17 -9.18
N ASN A 10 6.35 -0.39 -10.11
CA ASN A 10 7.73 -0.78 -9.79
C ASN A 10 8.46 0.27 -8.96
N GLU A 11 8.24 1.57 -9.19
CA GLU A 11 8.86 2.64 -8.39
C GLU A 11 8.24 2.70 -7.00
N VAL A 12 6.92 2.54 -6.91
CA VAL A 12 6.19 2.45 -5.63
C VAL A 12 6.69 1.27 -4.79
N GLU A 13 6.88 0.11 -5.42
CA GLU A 13 7.46 -1.07 -4.79
C GLU A 13 8.91 -0.84 -4.33
N VAL A 14 9.73 -0.09 -5.08
CA VAL A 14 11.09 0.27 -4.67
C VAL A 14 11.07 1.13 -3.41
N MET A 15 10.21 2.15 -3.33
CA MET A 15 10.09 3.02 -2.15
C MET A 15 9.70 2.24 -0.88
N ILE A 16 8.75 1.31 -1.00
CA ILE A 16 8.35 0.45 0.12
C ILE A 16 9.50 -0.48 0.53
N GLY A 17 10.15 -1.12 -0.45
CA GLY A 17 11.26 -2.04 -0.21
C GLY A 17 12.46 -1.36 0.44
N GLU A 18 12.76 -0.14 0.03
CA GLU A 18 13.81 0.69 0.63
C GLU A 18 13.51 1.00 2.09
N ALA A 19 12.30 1.45 2.40
CA ALA A 19 11.90 1.72 3.78
C ALA A 19 11.99 0.47 4.67
N LEU A 20 11.55 -0.69 4.16
CA LEU A 20 11.61 -1.96 4.90
C LEU A 20 13.04 -2.46 5.15
N LEU A 21 14.00 -2.07 4.32
CA LEU A 21 15.40 -2.48 4.44
C LEU A 21 16.26 -1.46 5.19
N ALA A 22 15.78 -0.21 5.32
CA ALA A 22 16.50 0.88 5.97
C ALA A 22 16.73 0.68 7.48
N ASP A 23 15.91 -0.15 8.15
CA ASP A 23 16.06 -0.48 9.58
C ASP A 23 17.29 -1.36 9.90
N GLY A 24 17.97 -1.91 8.87
CA GLY A 24 19.17 -2.72 9.05
C GLY A 24 20.46 -1.89 9.12
N PHE A 25 20.98 -1.64 10.32
CA PHE A 25 22.36 -1.14 10.48
C PHE A 25 23.34 -2.10 9.77
N GLY A 26 23.95 -1.65 8.67
CA GLY A 26 24.85 -2.46 7.84
C GLY A 26 24.19 -3.23 6.68
N ALA A 27 22.95 -2.91 6.30
CA ALA A 27 22.30 -3.49 5.15
C ALA A 27 23.11 -3.19 3.87
N LYS A 28 23.47 -4.25 3.14
CA LYS A 28 23.96 -4.15 1.75
C LYS A 28 22.96 -3.32 0.94
N ASP A 29 23.45 -2.45 0.07
CA ASP A 29 22.62 -1.79 -0.95
C ASP A 29 21.91 -2.87 -1.78
N ALA A 30 20.64 -3.12 -1.44
CA ALA A 30 19.78 -4.03 -2.16
C ALA A 30 19.44 -3.39 -3.51
N ASN A 31 19.54 -4.16 -4.58
CA ASN A 31 19.14 -3.68 -5.89
C ASN A 31 17.61 -3.53 -5.99
N ASP A 32 17.14 -2.81 -7.01
CA ASP A 32 15.71 -2.57 -7.19
C ASP A 32 14.87 -3.85 -7.34
N ALA A 33 15.45 -4.95 -7.85
CA ALA A 33 14.71 -6.21 -7.94
C ALA A 33 14.46 -6.81 -6.55
N GLU A 34 15.45 -6.73 -5.65
CA GLU A 34 15.34 -7.16 -4.26
C GLU A 34 14.36 -6.27 -3.48
N LYS A 35 14.47 -4.94 -3.58
CA LYS A 35 13.54 -4.00 -2.94
C LYS A 35 12.09 -4.29 -3.34
N ARG A 36 11.82 -4.47 -4.64
CA ARG A 36 10.48 -4.81 -5.14
C ARG A 36 9.99 -6.16 -4.64
N LEU A 37 10.86 -7.16 -4.56
CA LEU A 37 10.49 -8.48 -4.03
C LEU A 37 10.11 -8.40 -2.54
N VAL A 38 10.88 -7.67 -1.74
CA VAL A 38 10.62 -7.44 -0.31
C VAL A 38 9.28 -6.71 -0.15
N ALA A 39 9.06 -5.63 -0.91
CA ALA A 39 7.80 -4.90 -0.88
C ALA A 39 6.58 -5.78 -1.19
N ARG A 40 6.64 -6.59 -2.26
CA ARG A 40 5.55 -7.51 -2.61
C ARG A 40 5.29 -8.56 -1.53
N ARG A 41 6.34 -9.16 -0.98
CA ARG A 41 6.22 -10.17 0.10
C ARG A 41 5.60 -9.57 1.34
N TRP A 42 6.08 -8.39 1.75
CA TRP A 42 5.54 -7.66 2.88
C TRP A 42 4.07 -7.28 2.64
N PHE A 43 3.74 -6.78 1.46
CA PHE A 43 2.36 -6.42 1.10
C PHE A 43 1.43 -7.63 1.17
N GLN A 44 1.84 -8.78 0.61
CA GLN A 44 1.08 -10.02 0.69
C GLN A 44 0.90 -10.51 2.12
N ALA A 45 1.96 -10.42 2.95
CA ALA A 45 1.90 -10.82 4.35
C ALA A 45 0.97 -9.95 5.20
N ASN A 46 0.66 -8.72 4.75
CA ASN A 46 -0.20 -7.77 5.46
C ASN A 46 -1.62 -7.68 4.87
N MET A 47 -1.99 -8.55 3.93
CA MET A 47 -3.30 -8.50 3.24
C MET A 47 -4.49 -8.52 4.21
N GLU A 48 -4.48 -9.37 5.23
CA GLU A 48 -5.56 -9.42 6.22
C GLU A 48 -5.66 -8.13 7.02
N ALA A 49 -4.51 -7.53 7.37
CA ALA A 49 -4.47 -6.27 8.09
C ALA A 49 -4.99 -5.10 7.23
N PHE A 50 -4.64 -5.07 5.94
CA PHE A 50 -5.20 -4.10 5.00
C PHE A 50 -6.70 -4.28 4.85
N ARG A 51 -7.17 -5.51 4.67
CA ARG A 51 -8.60 -5.82 4.56
C ARG A 51 -9.37 -5.34 5.79
N ALA A 52 -8.87 -5.63 6.99
CA ALA A 52 -9.50 -5.23 8.24
C ALA A 52 -9.60 -3.70 8.38
N ALA A 53 -8.58 -2.96 7.95
CA ALA A 53 -8.58 -1.50 8.01
C ALA A 53 -9.46 -0.87 6.91
N VAL A 54 -9.39 -1.39 5.69
CA VAL A 54 -9.97 -0.77 4.49
C VAL A 54 -11.44 -1.12 4.31
N CYS A 55 -11.83 -2.39 4.46
CA CYS A 55 -13.13 -2.87 3.99
C CYS A 55 -14.30 -2.48 4.90
N GLY A 56 -14.04 -2.08 6.15
CA GLY A 56 -15.03 -1.49 7.04
C GLY A 56 -15.11 0.04 6.94
N SER A 57 -14.26 0.68 6.15
CA SER A 57 -14.14 2.14 6.13
C SER A 57 -15.08 2.79 5.13
N GLY A 58 -16.09 3.50 5.64
CA GLY A 58 -17.01 4.28 4.79
C GLY A 58 -16.32 5.38 4.00
N SER A 59 -15.19 5.94 4.49
CA SER A 59 -14.43 6.95 3.74
C SER A 59 -13.71 6.36 2.54
N VAL A 60 -13.23 5.11 2.62
CA VAL A 60 -12.60 4.44 1.48
C VAL A 60 -13.63 4.07 0.41
N VAL A 61 -14.81 3.58 0.82
CA VAL A 61 -15.92 3.33 -0.10
C VAL A 61 -16.37 4.61 -0.79
N ALA A 62 -16.54 5.70 -0.04
CA ALA A 62 -16.90 7.00 -0.61
C ALA A 62 -15.82 7.55 -1.56
N GLY A 63 -14.55 7.40 -1.17
CA GLY A 63 -13.39 7.81 -1.99
C GLY A 63 -13.32 7.04 -3.31
N ALA A 64 -13.52 5.71 -3.28
CA ALA A 64 -13.52 4.85 -4.46
C ALA A 64 -14.58 5.27 -5.50
N ASN A 65 -15.74 5.76 -5.04
CA ASN A 65 -16.83 6.23 -5.91
C ASN A 65 -16.65 7.66 -6.43
N LYS A 66 -15.68 8.42 -5.91
CA LYS A 66 -15.51 9.84 -6.23
C LYS A 66 -14.40 10.07 -7.24
N ASP A 67 -13.14 9.88 -6.81
CA ASP A 67 -11.96 10.08 -7.64
C ASP A 67 -10.70 9.49 -6.97
N ARG A 68 -9.62 9.36 -7.75
CA ARG A 68 -8.35 8.76 -7.28
C ARG A 68 -7.71 9.53 -6.12
N ASN A 69 -7.83 10.86 -6.07
CA ASN A 69 -7.26 11.65 -4.97
C ASN A 69 -8.04 11.42 -3.68
N ALA A 70 -9.38 11.41 -3.77
CA ALA A 70 -10.25 11.12 -2.64
C ALA A 70 -9.99 9.71 -2.08
N LEU A 71 -9.82 8.72 -2.96
CA LEU A 71 -9.46 7.37 -2.56
C LEU A 71 -8.08 7.32 -1.88
N LEU A 72 -7.07 7.98 -2.45
CA LEU A 72 -5.74 8.03 -1.85
C LEU A 72 -5.78 8.64 -0.45
N GLY A 73 -6.43 9.79 -0.28
CA GLY A 73 -6.54 10.45 1.03
C GLY A 73 -7.21 9.55 2.07
N ALA A 74 -8.33 8.91 1.70
CA ALA A 74 -9.03 7.99 2.58
C ALA A 74 -8.16 6.77 2.98
N LEU A 75 -7.39 6.22 2.03
CA LEU A 75 -6.46 5.12 2.31
C LEU A 75 -5.31 5.59 3.22
N VAL A 76 -4.76 6.78 3.00
CA VAL A 76 -3.69 7.33 3.85
C VAL A 76 -4.18 7.52 5.28
N ASP A 77 -5.37 8.07 5.47
CA ASP A 77 -5.94 8.29 6.82
C ASP A 77 -6.15 6.96 7.56
N VAL A 78 -6.70 5.95 6.87
CA VAL A 78 -7.00 4.64 7.46
C VAL A 78 -5.72 3.85 7.78
N LEU A 79 -4.74 3.88 6.89
CA LEU A 79 -3.51 3.09 7.03
C LEU A 79 -2.45 3.81 7.89
N GLY A 80 -2.52 5.14 7.99
CA GLY A 80 -1.57 6.01 8.68
C GLY A 80 -1.27 5.56 10.10
N SER A 81 -2.33 5.28 10.87
CA SER A 81 -2.23 4.87 12.27
C SER A 81 -1.51 3.53 12.50
N ARG A 82 -1.50 2.65 11.49
CA ARG A 82 -0.98 1.28 11.62
C ARG A 82 0.36 1.05 10.93
N PHE A 83 0.60 1.73 9.82
CA PHE A 83 1.77 1.46 8.96
C PHE A 83 2.71 2.65 8.79
N GLY A 84 2.32 3.86 9.22
CA GLY A 84 3.07 5.09 8.95
C GLY A 84 4.43 5.23 9.63
N VAL A 85 4.75 4.33 10.55
CA VAL A 85 6.08 4.26 11.18
C VAL A 85 7.03 3.30 10.47
N THR A 86 6.52 2.39 9.63
CA THR A 86 7.31 1.31 9.01
C THR A 86 7.55 1.58 7.52
N VAL A 87 6.57 2.12 6.83
CA VAL A 87 6.62 2.34 5.38
C VAL A 87 5.91 3.63 5.00
N PRO A 88 6.28 4.26 3.86
CA PRO A 88 5.57 5.43 3.35
C PRO A 88 4.11 5.06 3.04
N VAL A 89 3.17 5.56 3.85
CA VAL A 89 1.76 5.15 3.74
C VAL A 89 1.19 5.48 2.38
N ALA A 90 1.55 6.63 1.81
CA ALA A 90 1.13 7.01 0.47
C ALA A 90 1.53 5.97 -0.59
N ALA A 91 2.73 5.37 -0.49
CA ALA A 91 3.16 4.31 -1.39
C ALA A 91 2.34 3.03 -1.20
N VAL A 92 2.04 2.65 0.05
CA VAL A 92 1.16 1.50 0.35
C VAL A 92 -0.26 1.75 -0.18
N SER A 93 -0.80 2.95 0.01
CA SER A 93 -2.11 3.34 -0.51
C SER A 93 -2.17 3.19 -2.03
N VAL A 94 -1.14 3.64 -2.76
CA VAL A 94 -1.04 3.46 -4.20
C VAL A 94 -0.96 1.97 -4.57
N MET A 95 -0.20 1.17 -3.83
CA MET A 95 -0.12 -0.28 -4.05
C MET A 95 -1.48 -0.98 -3.88
N ILE A 96 -2.29 -0.56 -2.90
CA ILE A 96 -3.69 -1.02 -2.74
C ILE A 96 -4.57 -0.56 -3.89
N MET A 97 -4.43 0.69 -4.36
CA MET A 97 -5.17 1.20 -5.52
C MET A 97 -4.86 0.40 -6.79
N HIS A 98 -3.60 -0.01 -7.00
CA HIS A 98 -3.20 -0.90 -8.10
C HIS A 98 -3.74 -2.32 -7.94
N TYR A 99 -3.76 -2.85 -6.71
CA TYR A 99 -4.35 -4.15 -6.43
C TYR A 99 -5.87 -4.18 -6.63
N GLY A 100 -6.53 -3.05 -6.32
CA GLY A 100 -7.97 -2.85 -6.38
C GLY A 100 -8.63 -3.05 -5.01
N VAL A 101 -9.38 -2.05 -4.56
CA VAL A 101 -10.12 -2.11 -3.29
C VAL A 101 -11.22 -3.18 -3.35
N ASP A 102 -11.90 -3.32 -4.49
CA ASP A 102 -12.90 -4.37 -4.69
C ASP A 102 -12.28 -5.77 -4.52
N ARG A 103 -11.07 -5.97 -5.06
CA ARG A 103 -10.35 -7.24 -4.93
C ARG A 103 -9.92 -7.49 -3.49
N LEU A 104 -9.47 -6.46 -2.78
CA LEU A 104 -9.09 -6.55 -1.37
C LEU A 104 -10.30 -6.91 -0.49
N CYS A 105 -11.46 -6.35 -0.80
CA CYS A 105 -12.67 -6.46 0.02
C CYS A 105 -13.64 -7.55 -0.43
N ALA A 106 -13.46 -8.15 -1.60
CA ALA A 106 -14.22 -9.31 -2.04
C ALA A 106 -14.20 -10.39 -0.94
N ALA A 107 -15.37 -10.88 -0.51
CA ALA A 107 -15.44 -12.01 0.40
C ALA A 107 -14.61 -13.18 -0.16
N PRO A 108 -13.78 -13.87 0.66
CA PRO A 108 -13.22 -15.15 0.23
C PRO A 108 -14.42 -16.08 0.01
N GLY A 109 -14.79 -16.31 -1.26
CA GLY A 109 -15.82 -17.26 -1.69
C GLY A 109 -17.07 -17.33 -0.80
N GLY A 110 -18.13 -16.61 -1.18
CA GLY A 110 -19.46 -17.06 -0.77
C GLY A 110 -19.70 -18.44 -1.40
N GLU A 111 -19.66 -19.48 -0.57
CA GLU A 111 -20.37 -20.75 -0.82
C GLU A 111 -21.83 -20.59 -0.38
#